data_AF-A0A7K5C5H7-F1
#
_entry.id   AF-A0A7K5C5H7-F1
#
_cell.length_a   1.000
_cell.length_b   1.000
_cell.length_c   1.000
_cell.angle_alpha   90.00
_cell.angle_beta   90.00
_cell.angle_gamma   90.00
#
_symmetry.space_group_name_H-M   'P 1'
#
loop_
_entity.id
_entity.type
_entity.pdbx_description
1 polymer ?
#
loop_
_entity_poly.entity_id
_entity_poly.type
_entity_poly.pdbx_seq_one_letter_code
_entity_poly.pdbx_strand_id
1 'polypeptide(L)'
;SIAILLYLVHKFKTPDHWYPSDLQKRARVDEYLSWQHVNIRAKGSKLFLSKVLLPLITGQPLPPEKLEFATEELNVALKQFEEKFLQDKPFIAGSEVSLADLVALVELMQPVCAGYDLFEGRPKLTEWRRRVEEAVGQQLFQEAHEEIMNVKNL
;
A
#
# COMPACT_ATOMS: atom_id res chain seq x y z
N SER A 1 10.60 7.61 -0.53
CA SER A 1 9.47 8.29 -1.19
C SER A 1 8.94 9.46 -0.36
N ILE A 2 8.68 9.29 0.94
CA ILE A 2 7.96 10.26 1.78
C ILE A 2 8.46 11.71 1.65
N ALA A 3 9.75 11.96 1.88
CA ALA A 3 10.31 13.32 1.79
C ALA A 3 10.13 13.96 0.40
N ILE A 4 10.20 13.17 -0.67
CA ILE A 4 9.99 13.65 -2.05
C ILE A 4 8.52 14.03 -2.25
N LEU A 5 7.58 13.18 -1.82
CA LEU A 5 6.15 13.46 -1.92
C LEU A 5 5.79 14.76 -1.19
N LEU A 6 6.29 14.95 0.03
CA LEU A 6 6.08 16.18 0.81
C LEU A 6 6.69 17.40 0.12
N TYR A 7 7.91 17.28 -0.43
CA TYR A 7 8.52 18.35 -1.20
C TYR A 7 7.66 18.74 -2.41
N LEU A 8 7.13 17.77 -3.16
CA LEU A 8 6.28 18.03 -4.33
C LEU A 8 4.98 18.73 -3.94
N VAL A 9 4.32 18.27 -2.87
CA VAL A 9 3.13 18.93 -2.32
C VAL A 9 3.41 20.41 -2.03
N HIS A 10 4.51 20.70 -1.32
CA HIS A 10 4.84 22.07 -0.94
C HIS A 10 5.28 22.93 -2.12
N LYS A 11 6.11 22.39 -3.02
CA LYS A 11 6.64 23.11 -4.18
C LYS A 11 5.55 23.49 -5.16
N PHE A 12 4.67 22.53 -5.46
CA PHE A 12 3.65 22.69 -6.49
C PHE A 12 2.30 23.13 -5.96
N LYS A 13 2.14 23.28 -4.63
CA LYS A 13 0.90 23.71 -3.98
C LYS A 13 -0.29 22.84 -4.44
N THR A 14 -0.11 21.53 -4.35
CA THR A 14 -1.14 20.55 -4.72
C THR A 14 -2.42 20.76 -3.90
N PRO A 15 -3.57 20.21 -4.34
CA PRO A 15 -4.81 20.24 -3.56
C PRO A 15 -4.60 19.83 -2.10
N ASP A 16 -5.28 20.51 -1.17
CA ASP A 16 -5.03 20.39 0.28
C ASP A 16 -5.24 18.96 0.80
N HIS A 17 -6.18 18.19 0.23
CA HIS A 17 -6.47 16.83 0.69
C HIS A 17 -5.25 15.88 0.64
N TRP A 18 -4.30 16.10 -0.27
CA TRP A 18 -3.10 15.25 -0.36
C TRP A 18 -2.27 15.32 0.92
N TYR A 19 -2.13 16.53 1.48
CA TYR A 19 -1.42 16.76 2.73
C TYR A 19 -2.09 17.93 3.49
N PRO A 20 -3.15 17.64 4.25
CA PRO A 20 -4.06 18.66 4.77
C PRO A 20 -3.36 19.73 5.60
N SER A 21 -3.86 20.96 5.53
CA SER A 21 -3.44 22.06 6.41
C SER A 21 -4.04 21.95 7.82
N ASP A 22 -5.18 21.29 7.96
CA ASP A 22 -5.75 20.93 9.27
C ASP A 22 -4.75 20.10 10.09
N LEU A 23 -4.49 20.55 11.32
CA LEU A 23 -3.46 19.98 12.19
C LEU A 23 -3.71 18.50 12.50
N GLN A 24 -4.96 18.12 12.76
CA GLN A 24 -5.28 16.75 13.16
C GLN A 24 -5.24 15.80 11.96
N LYS A 25 -5.80 16.20 10.82
CA LYS A 25 -5.73 15.42 9.58
C LYS A 25 -4.28 15.25 9.12
N ARG A 26 -3.46 16.30 9.18
CA ARG A 26 -2.03 16.21 8.88
C ARG A 26 -1.32 15.21 9.79
N ALA A 27 -1.56 15.28 11.09
CA ALA A 27 -0.98 14.34 12.05
C ALA A 27 -1.37 12.89 11.75
N ARG A 28 -2.58 12.62 11.25
CA ARG A 28 -2.99 11.28 10.79
C ARG A 28 -2.24 10.80 9.56
N VAL A 29 -2.00 11.69 8.59
CA VAL A 29 -1.15 11.38 7.42
C VAL A 29 0.27 11.06 7.89
N ASP A 30 0.87 11.93 8.71
CA ASP A 30 2.23 11.74 9.22
C ASP A 30 2.37 10.46 10.06
N GLU A 31 1.38 10.15 10.90
CA GLU A 31 1.31 8.92 11.71
C GLU A 31 1.39 7.69 10.80
N TYR A 32 0.57 7.65 9.74
CA TYR A 32 0.57 6.53 8.80
C TYR A 32 1.89 6.44 8.02
N LEU A 33 2.36 7.56 7.45
CA LEU A 33 3.57 7.59 6.62
C LEU A 33 4.82 7.17 7.42
N SER A 34 4.83 7.43 8.73
CA SER A 34 5.87 6.95 9.65
C SER A 34 5.72 5.47 9.96
N TRP A 35 4.51 5.02 10.31
CA TRP A 35 4.23 3.63 10.72
C TRP A 35 4.44 2.61 9.58
N GLN A 36 4.08 2.98 8.34
CA GLN A 36 4.08 2.04 7.21
C GLN A 36 5.46 1.47 6.88
N HIS A 37 6.54 2.21 7.16
CA HIS A 37 7.90 1.86 6.75
C HIS A 37 8.33 0.46 7.23
N VAL A 38 8.03 0.13 8.48
CA VAL A 38 8.37 -1.16 9.10
C VAL A 38 7.18 -2.11 9.20
N ASN A 39 6.02 -1.71 8.64
CA ASN A 39 4.81 -2.50 8.60
C ASN A 39 4.44 -2.84 7.16
N ILE A 40 3.48 -2.14 6.56
CA ILE A 40 2.96 -2.46 5.23
C ILE A 40 4.07 -2.59 4.19
N ARG A 41 4.99 -1.62 4.13
CA ARG A 41 6.12 -1.66 3.19
C ARG A 41 7.02 -2.85 3.44
N ALA A 42 7.56 -2.99 4.65
CA ALA A 42 8.51 -4.05 4.97
C ALA A 42 7.90 -5.45 4.78
N LYS A 43 6.67 -5.67 5.25
CA LYS A 43 6.00 -6.97 5.22
C LYS A 43 5.48 -7.31 3.82
N GLY A 44 4.92 -6.33 3.10
CA GLY A 44 4.46 -6.50 1.71
C GLY A 44 5.61 -6.81 0.77
N SER A 45 6.69 -6.01 0.83
CA SER A 45 7.89 -6.26 0.03
C SER A 45 8.59 -7.58 0.39
N LYS A 46 8.61 -7.99 1.67
CA LYS A 46 9.14 -9.29 2.08
C LYS A 46 8.38 -10.44 1.41
N LEU A 47 7.05 -10.37 1.36
CA LEU A 47 6.23 -11.38 0.69
C LEU A 47 6.48 -11.38 -0.83
N PHE A 48 6.54 -10.21 -1.47
CA PHE A 48 6.87 -10.09 -2.89
C PHE A 48 8.25 -10.66 -3.22
N LEU A 49 9.29 -10.26 -2.48
CA LEU A 49 10.65 -10.78 -2.62
C LEU A 49 10.69 -12.30 -2.47
N SER A 50 9.99 -12.83 -1.47
CA SER A 50 9.97 -14.26 -1.15
C SER A 50 9.23 -15.10 -2.20
N LYS A 51 8.13 -14.59 -2.75
CA LYS A 51 7.27 -15.34 -3.68
C LYS A 51 7.64 -15.15 -5.15
N VAL A 52 8.32 -14.06 -5.49
CA VAL A 52 8.61 -13.68 -6.89
C VAL A 52 10.12 -13.55 -7.13
N LEU A 53 10.76 -12.53 -6.55
CA LEU A 53 12.13 -12.18 -6.93
C LEU A 53 13.16 -13.24 -6.56
N LEU A 54 13.10 -13.82 -5.36
CA LEU A 54 14.05 -14.87 -4.96
C LEU A 54 13.93 -16.12 -5.85
N PRO A 55 12.73 -16.68 -6.11
CA PRO A 55 12.59 -17.77 -7.07
C PRO A 55 13.09 -17.44 -8.48
N LEU A 56 12.89 -16.22 -8.98
CA LEU A 56 13.41 -15.79 -10.28
C LEU A 56 14.96 -15.78 -10.31
N ILE A 57 15.60 -15.36 -9.22
CA ILE A 57 17.07 -15.30 -9.11
C ILE A 57 17.70 -16.67 -8.86
N THR A 58 17.10 -17.48 -7.97
CA THR A 58 17.68 -18.76 -7.52
C THR A 58 17.23 -19.95 -8.37
N GLY A 59 16.15 -19.79 -9.16
CA GLY A 59 15.48 -20.87 -9.87
C GLY A 59 14.74 -21.86 -8.96
N GLN A 60 14.59 -21.56 -7.67
CA GLN A 60 13.97 -22.45 -6.68
C GLN A 60 12.96 -21.71 -5.80
N PRO A 61 11.76 -22.29 -5.58
CA PRO A 61 10.78 -21.70 -4.68
C PRO A 61 11.30 -21.69 -3.24
N LEU A 62 10.84 -20.72 -2.44
CA LEU A 62 11.09 -20.73 -1.01
C LEU A 62 10.31 -21.85 -0.32
N PRO A 63 10.81 -22.38 0.81
CA PRO A 63 10.07 -23.32 1.64
C PRO A 63 8.69 -22.77 2.03
N PRO A 64 7.62 -23.59 2.00
CA PRO A 64 6.26 -23.16 2.33
C PRO A 64 6.15 -22.45 3.70
N GLU A 65 6.83 -22.97 4.72
CA GLU A 65 6.84 -22.40 6.08
C GLU A 65 7.33 -20.94 6.11
N LYS A 66 8.32 -20.59 5.29
CA LYS A 66 8.82 -19.20 5.21
C LYS A 66 7.81 -18.27 4.53
N LEU A 67 7.08 -18.78 3.54
CA LEU A 67 6.04 -18.03 2.85
C LEU A 67 4.82 -17.82 3.74
N GLU A 68 4.40 -18.84 4.48
CA GLU A 68 3.33 -18.76 5.48
C GLU A 68 3.69 -17.73 6.56
N PHE A 69 4.91 -17.78 7.10
CA PHE A 69 5.37 -16.81 8.08
C PHE A 69 5.31 -15.36 7.55
N ALA A 70 5.83 -15.11 6.34
CA ALA A 70 5.78 -13.78 5.73
C ALA A 70 4.34 -13.29 5.47
N THR A 71 3.46 -14.22 5.10
CA THR A 71 2.04 -13.95 4.88
C THR A 71 1.33 -13.57 6.18
N GLU A 72 1.60 -14.29 7.27
CA GLU A 72 1.02 -14.01 8.58
C GLU A 72 1.48 -12.65 9.13
N GLU A 73 2.78 -12.32 9.00
CA GLU A 73 3.28 -11.01 9.38
C GLU A 73 2.55 -9.87 8.66
N LEU A 74 2.30 -10.03 7.34
CA LEU A 74 1.53 -9.08 6.55
C LEU A 74 0.07 -9.02 7.02
N ASN A 75 -0.57 -10.15 7.29
CA ASN A 75 -1.95 -10.21 7.80
C ASN A 75 -2.12 -9.47 9.12
N VAL A 76 -1.16 -9.56 10.04
CA VAL A 76 -1.16 -8.79 11.28
C VAL A 76 -1.09 -7.29 10.99
N ALA A 77 -0.26 -6.85 10.03
CA ALA A 77 -0.20 -5.44 9.63
C ALA A 77 -1.48 -4.97 8.93
N LEU A 78 -2.12 -5.81 8.12
CA LEU A 78 -3.40 -5.51 7.47
C LEU A 78 -4.52 -5.34 8.49
N LYS A 79 -4.56 -6.20 9.51
CA LYS A 79 -5.49 -6.05 10.63
C LYS A 79 -5.28 -4.72 11.35
N GLN A 80 -4.04 -4.36 11.66
CA GLN A 80 -3.71 -3.07 12.27
C GLN A 80 -4.08 -1.90 11.35
N PHE A 81 -3.86 -2.02 10.04
CA PHE A 81 -4.28 -1.03 9.06
C PHE A 81 -5.79 -0.78 9.13
N GLU A 82 -6.59 -1.85 9.07
CA GLU A 82 -8.05 -1.78 9.13
C GLU A 82 -8.55 -1.21 10.46
N GLU A 83 -8.04 -1.71 11.60
CA GLU A 83 -8.54 -1.36 12.93
C GLU A 83 -8.04 0.01 13.43
N LYS A 84 -6.82 0.41 13.07
CA LYS A 84 -6.22 1.67 13.56
C LYS A 84 -6.38 2.82 12.56
N PHE A 85 -6.10 2.58 11.28
CA PHE A 85 -5.97 3.66 10.31
C PHE A 85 -7.25 3.88 9.52
N LEU A 86 -7.77 2.84 8.85
CA LEU A 86 -8.97 2.96 8.02
C LEU A 86 -10.25 3.07 8.86
N GLN A 87 -10.44 2.17 9.83
CA GLN A 87 -11.62 2.08 10.70
C GLN A 87 -12.93 1.96 9.90
N ASP A 88 -13.83 2.92 10.05
CA ASP A 88 -15.08 3.06 9.28
C ASP A 88 -15.05 4.27 8.33
N LYS A 89 -13.87 4.88 8.15
CA LYS A 89 -13.68 6.06 7.28
C LYS A 89 -13.49 5.62 5.82
N PRO A 90 -13.79 6.49 4.85
CA PRO A 90 -13.53 6.20 3.45
C PRO A 90 -12.03 6.17 3.10
N PHE A 91 -11.21 6.95 3.80
CA PHE A 91 -9.76 7.06 3.61
C PHE A 91 -9.04 7.16 4.95
N ILE A 92 -7.71 6.96 4.95
CA ILE A 92 -6.89 6.90 6.17
C ILE A 92 -7.00 8.19 6.99
N ALA A 93 -6.92 9.34 6.33
CA ALA A 93 -6.91 10.65 6.98
C ALA A 93 -8.31 11.27 7.16
N GLY A 94 -9.39 10.61 6.70
CA GLY A 94 -10.74 11.13 6.83
C GLY A 94 -11.61 10.85 5.60
N SER A 95 -12.26 11.91 5.10
CA SER A 95 -13.27 11.87 4.03
C SER A 95 -12.71 11.91 2.61
N GLU A 96 -11.45 12.32 2.44
CA GLU A 96 -10.80 12.50 1.13
C GLU A 96 -9.49 11.71 1.07
N VAL A 97 -9.08 11.37 -0.15
CA VAL A 97 -7.80 10.69 -0.42
C VAL A 97 -6.63 11.57 0.02
N SER A 98 -5.59 10.94 0.56
CA SER A 98 -4.37 11.62 1.00
C SER A 98 -3.11 10.88 0.53
N LEU A 99 -1.94 11.46 0.78
CA LEU A 99 -0.66 10.78 0.57
C LEU A 99 -0.57 9.45 1.35
N ALA A 100 -1.25 9.34 2.49
CA ALA A 100 -1.29 8.09 3.24
C ALA A 100 -1.92 6.97 2.42
N ASP A 101 -3.05 7.25 1.77
CA ASP A 101 -3.80 6.27 0.96
C ASP A 101 -3.01 5.86 -0.28
N LEU A 102 -2.41 6.85 -0.96
CA LEU A 102 -1.55 6.61 -2.12
C LEU A 102 -0.38 5.69 -1.77
N VAL A 103 0.36 6.01 -0.71
CA VAL A 103 1.50 5.19 -0.26
C VAL A 103 1.05 3.82 0.21
N ALA A 104 -0.08 3.71 0.90
CA ALA A 104 -0.63 2.42 1.31
C ALA A 104 -0.92 1.52 0.11
N LEU A 105 -1.66 2.04 -0.88
CA LEU A 105 -2.13 1.23 -1.98
C LEU A 105 -0.98 0.72 -2.84
N VAL A 106 0.00 1.56 -3.19
CA VAL A 106 1.15 1.12 -4.02
C VAL A 106 2.00 0.05 -3.34
N GLU A 107 2.14 0.09 -2.00
CA GLU A 107 2.85 -0.96 -1.26
C GLU A 107 2.03 -2.26 -1.23
N LEU A 108 0.71 -2.17 -1.08
CA LEU A 108 -0.21 -3.31 -1.10
C LEU A 108 -0.38 -3.94 -2.47
N MET A 109 -0.05 -3.25 -3.55
CA MET A 109 -0.05 -3.85 -4.88
C MET A 109 1.09 -4.85 -5.08
N GLN A 110 2.22 -4.76 -4.37
CA GLN A 110 3.32 -5.73 -4.56
C GLN A 110 2.91 -7.17 -4.19
N PRO A 111 2.27 -7.46 -3.04
CA PRO A 111 1.75 -8.79 -2.77
C PRO A 111 0.68 -9.25 -3.77
N VAL A 112 -0.17 -8.35 -4.26
CA VAL A 112 -1.17 -8.68 -5.31
C VAL A 112 -0.48 -9.15 -6.58
N CYS A 113 0.57 -8.44 -7.03
CA CYS A 113 1.40 -8.87 -8.17
C CYS A 113 2.10 -10.21 -7.92
N ALA A 114 2.42 -10.52 -6.66
CA ALA A 114 2.93 -11.84 -6.27
C ALA A 114 1.86 -12.95 -6.34
N GLY A 115 0.60 -12.63 -6.65
CA GLY A 115 -0.53 -13.56 -6.64
C GLY A 115 -0.98 -13.88 -5.22
N TYR A 116 -0.89 -12.93 -4.30
CA TYR A 116 -1.56 -12.98 -3.00
C TYR A 116 -2.65 -11.92 -2.98
N ASP A 117 -3.91 -12.36 -3.12
CA ASP A 117 -5.04 -11.44 -3.03
C ASP A 117 -5.32 -11.11 -1.56
N LEU A 118 -4.72 -10.01 -1.11
CA LEU A 118 -4.88 -9.53 0.26
C LEU A 118 -6.24 -8.85 0.50
N PHE A 119 -7.05 -8.62 -0.55
CA PHE A 119 -8.37 -7.98 -0.44
C PHE A 119 -9.49 -9.00 -0.28
N GLU A 120 -9.25 -10.26 -0.68
CA GLU A 120 -10.18 -11.36 -0.51
C GLU A 120 -10.58 -11.52 0.96
N GLY A 121 -11.89 -11.59 1.22
CA GLY A 121 -12.45 -11.68 2.58
C GLY A 121 -12.36 -10.39 3.41
N ARG A 122 -11.86 -9.27 2.85
CA ARG A 122 -11.72 -7.97 3.53
C ARG A 122 -12.53 -6.88 2.83
N PRO A 123 -13.86 -6.82 3.04
CA PRO A 123 -14.75 -5.91 2.32
C PRO A 123 -14.39 -4.43 2.53
N LYS A 124 -13.91 -4.05 3.73
CA LYS A 124 -13.48 -2.68 4.03
C LYS A 124 -12.27 -2.27 3.19
N LEU A 125 -11.25 -3.12 3.11
CA LEU A 125 -10.07 -2.87 2.26
C LEU A 125 -10.43 -2.86 0.78
N THR A 126 -11.31 -3.77 0.35
CA THR A 126 -11.77 -3.85 -1.04
C THR A 126 -12.44 -2.55 -1.47
N GLU A 127 -13.36 -2.05 -0.64
CA GLU A 127 -14.06 -0.79 -0.94
C GLU A 127 -13.13 0.43 -0.81
N TRP A 128 -12.22 0.45 0.17
CA TRP A 128 -11.19 1.49 0.27
C TRP A 128 -10.30 1.53 -0.97
N ARG A 129 -9.79 0.38 -1.44
CA ARG A 129 -9.00 0.26 -2.67
C ARG A 129 -9.75 0.86 -3.85
N ARG A 130 -11.02 0.48 -4.04
CA ARG A 130 -11.86 0.99 -5.13
C ARG A 130 -11.94 2.52 -5.12
N ARG A 131 -12.15 3.12 -3.94
CA ARG A 131 -12.21 4.59 -3.77
C ARG A 131 -10.88 5.27 -4.07
N VAL A 132 -9.75 4.66 -3.68
CA VAL A 132 -8.42 5.21 -3.96
C VAL A 132 -8.10 5.11 -5.45
N GLU A 133 -8.39 3.99 -6.11
CA GLU A 133 -8.21 3.83 -7.56
C GLU A 133 -9.05 4.86 -8.34
N GLU A 134 -10.30 5.08 -7.92
CA GLU A 134 -11.19 6.09 -8.50
C GLU A 134 -10.63 7.50 -8.32
N ALA A 135 -10.13 7.84 -7.13
CA ALA A 135 -9.58 9.16 -6.82
C ALA A 135 -8.25 9.46 -7.54
N VAL A 136 -7.42 8.43 -7.79
CA VAL A 136 -6.17 8.55 -8.56
C VAL A 136 -6.43 8.58 -10.06
N GLY A 137 -7.48 7.90 -10.51
CA GLY A 137 -7.81 7.69 -11.92
C GLY A 137 -7.36 6.31 -12.40
N GLN A 138 -8.30 5.53 -12.91
CA GLN A 138 -8.09 4.12 -13.27
C GLN A 138 -6.98 3.91 -14.32
N GLN A 139 -6.92 4.77 -15.33
CA GLN A 139 -5.89 4.67 -16.38
C GLN A 139 -4.49 4.88 -15.78
N LEU A 140 -4.29 5.94 -14.99
CA LEU A 140 -3.01 6.21 -14.35
C LEU A 140 -2.62 5.09 -13.37
N PHE A 141 -3.61 4.56 -12.64
CA PHE A 141 -3.37 3.43 -11.75
C PHE A 141 -2.89 2.19 -12.51
N GLN A 142 -3.50 1.87 -13.65
CA GLN A 142 -3.07 0.75 -14.50
C GLN A 142 -1.66 0.98 -15.07
N GLU A 143 -1.41 2.15 -15.66
CA GLU A 143 -0.11 2.52 -16.23
C GLU A 143 1.01 2.42 -15.18
N ALA A 144 0.79 2.93 -13.96
CA ALA A 144 1.78 2.90 -12.89
C ALA A 144 2.11 1.48 -12.38
N HIS A 145 1.21 0.51 -12.57
CA HIS A 145 1.41 -0.87 -12.10
C HIS A 145 1.71 -1.87 -13.23
N GLU A 146 1.80 -1.42 -14.50
CA GLU A 146 1.97 -2.30 -15.66
C GLU A 146 3.21 -3.19 -15.53
N GLU A 147 4.37 -2.61 -15.20
CA GLU A 147 5.63 -3.36 -15.09
C GLU A 147 5.58 -4.41 -13.98
N ILE A 148 5.11 -4.04 -12.78
CA ILE A 148 5.08 -4.95 -11.64
C ILE A 148 4.06 -6.07 -11.81
N MET A 149 2.96 -5.82 -12.52
CA MET A 149 1.98 -6.86 -12.87
C MET A 149 2.55 -7.88 -13.88
N ASN A 150 3.51 -7.46 -14.69
CA ASN A 150 4.18 -8.29 -15.69
C ASN A 150 5.50 -8.92 -15.21
N VAL A 151 5.87 -8.77 -13.93
CA VAL A 151 7.17 -9.21 -13.40
C VAL A 151 7.46 -10.71 -13.60
N LYS A 152 6.43 -11.55 -13.71
CA LYS A 152 6.59 -13.00 -13.95
C LYS A 152 6.94 -13.34 -15.40
N ASN A 153 6.83 -12.37 -16.31
CA ASN A 153 7.16 -12.50 -17.73
C ASN A 153 8.58 -11.98 -18.04
N LEU A 154 9.32 -11.51 -17.02
CA LEU A 154 10.74 -11.12 -17.09
C LEU A 154 11.64 -12.32 -16.79
#